data_AF-A0AAX4KQW7-F1
#
_entry.id   AF-A0AAX4KQW7-F1
#
_cell.length_a   1.000
_cell.length_b   1.000
_cell.length_c   1.000
_cell.angle_alpha   90.00
_cell.angle_beta   90.00
_cell.angle_gamma   90.00
#
_symmetry.space_group_name_H-M   'P 1'
#
loop_
_entity.id
_entity.type
_entity.pdbx_description
1 polymer ?
#
loop_
_entity_poly.entity_id
_entity_poly.type
_entity_poly.pdbx_seq_one_letter_code
_entity_poly.pdbx_strand_id
1 'polypeptide(L)'
;MMNTMRSALRLATPRVIPRRSLKIPKRPLSSGSATREARSRARFLQIGSAAAASLAIGYALTSPIRLEEAADDPAPTKDTAVGRALIPFSEVNKHNTPEDCWVVIDGKVYDLTEFAQIHPGGAGHIHRVAGRDASAIFNPIHPPGTIENGLDEEDFMGLVDPMTLPQTVNKVASGEKEERKVELAEIIGLPDFDEAARRILTGKAWAYMSSGATDQYTLDLNRRAFNSILFRPRIMIDVDIADTRTTMLGQETSLPIFISPAGMAKLAHPEGECLLAKGAGQCDIIQMISTNASAPLPDIINSRTSPTQPFFMQLYVDRNRDKSEALIRKINDLGLKAIFVTVDAAAPGKREADERSRAEVEVASGISGGKISSDNKGGGIGRSVGGFIDPKLNWNDVAWLRKHTKLPIGLKGVQTVEDAMKAAELGVDAIYLSNHGGRALDGSPPAMYTLLEINKICPELLKKCEVYLDGGCRRGTDVVKALCLGAKGVGMGRPFLYSLTYGEEGVVHAIEIMRDEIQTTLRLLGVNRLDQLGPHLLNTRALDNLVFDRPVFGPGEKPL
;
A
#
# COMPACT_ATOMS: atom_id res chain seq x y z
N MET A 1 -31.91 -32.22 -61.11
CA MET A 1 -31.31 -33.44 -61.69
C MET A 1 -29.94 -33.61 -61.07
N MET A 2 -29.77 -34.61 -60.20
CA MET A 2 -28.97 -35.84 -60.42
C MET A 2 -27.45 -35.55 -60.46
N ASN A 3 -26.69 -35.87 -59.40
CA ASN A 3 -26.03 -37.17 -59.12
C ASN A 3 -24.82 -37.42 -60.04
N THR A 4 -23.65 -37.93 -59.63
CA THR A 4 -23.06 -38.33 -58.33
C THR A 4 -21.58 -38.70 -58.54
N MET A 5 -20.70 -38.48 -57.55
CA MET A 5 -19.48 -39.27 -57.16
C MET A 5 -18.57 -38.35 -56.32
N ARG A 6 -18.37 -38.50 -55.00
CA ARG A 6 -17.80 -39.61 -54.19
C ARG A 6 -16.36 -40.02 -54.56
N SER A 7 -15.39 -39.47 -53.85
CA SER A 7 -14.19 -40.19 -53.38
C SER A 7 -13.91 -39.79 -51.92
N ALA A 8 -13.35 -40.69 -51.13
CA ALA A 8 -13.30 -40.56 -49.66
C ALA A 8 -11.90 -40.22 -49.14
N LEU A 9 -11.80 -39.25 -48.21
CA LEU A 9 -10.68 -39.20 -47.26
C LEU A 9 -11.09 -39.88 -45.96
N ARG A 10 -10.29 -40.87 -45.54
CA ARG A 10 -10.46 -41.56 -44.25
C ARG A 10 -9.76 -40.75 -43.15
N LEU A 11 -10.48 -40.49 -42.06
CA LEU A 11 -9.93 -40.02 -40.81
C LEU A 11 -8.98 -41.08 -40.21
N ALA A 12 -7.76 -40.69 -39.88
CA ALA A 12 -6.81 -41.54 -39.17
C ALA A 12 -7.07 -41.45 -37.66
N THR A 13 -7.33 -42.58 -37.00
CA THR A 13 -7.43 -42.67 -35.54
C THR A 13 -6.04 -42.68 -34.90
N PRO A 14 -5.83 -41.99 -33.76
CA PRO A 14 -4.55 -42.05 -33.05
C PRO A 14 -4.36 -43.43 -32.42
N ARG A 15 -3.21 -44.08 -32.68
CA ARG A 15 -2.83 -45.32 -31.99
C ARG A 15 -2.45 -45.03 -30.53
N VAL A 16 -3.09 -45.73 -29.60
CA VAL A 16 -2.69 -45.77 -28.19
C VAL A 16 -1.34 -46.50 -28.07
N ILE A 17 -0.35 -45.84 -27.49
CA ILE A 17 0.96 -46.44 -27.16
C ILE A 17 0.89 -46.98 -25.71
N PRO A 18 1.15 -48.27 -25.45
CA PRO A 18 1.13 -48.79 -24.09
C PRO A 18 2.34 -48.31 -23.28
N ARG A 19 2.10 -47.80 -22.07
CA ARG A 19 3.14 -47.40 -21.12
C ARG A 19 4.00 -48.60 -20.72
N ARG A 20 5.30 -48.59 -21.06
CA ARG A 20 6.30 -49.48 -20.43
C ARG A 20 6.58 -49.00 -19.01
N SER A 21 6.41 -49.89 -18.03
CA SER A 21 6.78 -49.64 -16.63
C SER A 21 8.30 -49.80 -16.44
N LEU A 22 8.99 -48.69 -16.18
CA LEU A 22 10.39 -48.70 -15.76
C LEU A 22 10.47 -49.03 -14.27
N LYS A 23 10.87 -50.27 -13.95
CA LYS A 23 11.21 -50.67 -12.58
C LYS A 23 12.56 -50.04 -12.18
N ILE A 24 12.53 -49.13 -11.22
CA ILE A 24 13.75 -48.60 -10.58
C ILE A 24 14.23 -49.61 -9.52
N PRO A 25 15.48 -50.10 -9.56
CA PRO A 25 16.00 -50.97 -8.53
C PRO A 25 16.41 -50.17 -7.28
N LYS A 26 15.90 -50.57 -6.10
CA LYS A 26 16.42 -50.09 -4.81
C LYS A 26 17.77 -50.75 -4.49
N ARG A 27 18.76 -49.97 -4.07
CA ARG A 27 19.92 -50.44 -3.27
C ARG A 27 20.33 -49.37 -2.24
N PRO A 28 21.09 -49.75 -1.19
CA PRO A 28 20.77 -49.28 0.17
C PRO A 28 21.65 -48.14 0.68
N LEU A 29 21.22 -47.57 1.80
CA LEU A 29 22.01 -46.68 2.64
C LEU A 29 23.23 -47.42 3.22
N SER A 30 24.39 -46.77 3.20
CA SER A 30 25.52 -47.06 4.08
C SER A 30 26.17 -45.76 4.52
N SER A 31 26.45 -45.65 5.82
CA SER A 31 27.17 -44.55 6.46
C SER A 31 28.66 -44.54 6.10
N GLY A 32 29.30 -43.37 6.22
CA GLY A 32 30.75 -43.23 6.07
C GLY A 32 31.19 -41.77 6.06
N SER A 33 31.67 -41.26 7.20
CA SER A 33 32.33 -39.97 7.31
C SER A 33 33.82 -40.10 6.97
N ALA A 34 34.36 -39.21 6.13
CA ALA A 34 35.77 -38.84 6.16
C ALA A 34 36.03 -37.52 5.41
N THR A 35 36.70 -36.61 6.09
CA THR A 35 37.32 -35.36 5.62
C THR A 35 38.19 -35.50 4.36
N ARG A 36 38.16 -34.50 3.46
CA ARG A 36 39.40 -33.85 3.00
C ARG A 36 39.20 -32.49 2.32
N GLU A 37 40.25 -31.67 2.43
CA GLU A 37 40.34 -30.29 1.95
C GLU A 37 40.45 -30.20 0.42
N ALA A 38 39.93 -29.11 -0.15
CA ALA A 38 40.17 -28.74 -1.55
C ALA A 38 41.20 -27.60 -1.64
N ARG A 39 42.30 -27.84 -2.36
CA ARG A 39 43.17 -26.77 -2.90
C ARG A 39 42.90 -26.61 -4.39
N SER A 40 42.67 -25.38 -4.83
CA SER A 40 42.84 -25.01 -6.24
C SER A 40 43.59 -23.67 -6.31
N ARG A 41 44.63 -23.62 -7.15
CA ARG A 41 45.44 -22.42 -7.40
C ARG A 41 44.94 -21.76 -8.69
N ALA A 42 44.61 -20.47 -8.64
CA ALA A 42 44.51 -19.63 -9.84
C ALA A 42 45.78 -18.79 -9.99
N ARG A 43 46.32 -18.72 -11.22
CA ARG A 43 47.50 -17.90 -11.55
C ARG A 43 47.07 -16.46 -11.86
N PHE A 44 47.87 -15.50 -11.41
CA PHE A 44 47.81 -14.12 -11.90
C PHE A 44 48.28 -14.02 -13.36
N LEU A 45 47.69 -13.09 -14.11
CA LEU A 45 48.27 -12.52 -15.32
C LEU A 45 48.09 -11.00 -15.27
N GLN A 46 49.16 -10.24 -15.50
CA GLN A 46 49.15 -8.77 -15.49
C GLN A 46 48.85 -8.20 -16.88
N ILE A 47 47.89 -7.27 -16.95
CA ILE A 47 47.87 -6.06 -17.81
C ILE A 47 46.99 -5.05 -17.03
N GLY A 48 47.28 -3.76 -16.86
CA GLY A 48 48.43 -2.95 -17.25
C GLY A 48 48.02 -1.51 -17.59
N SER A 49 48.34 -0.52 -16.75
CA SER A 49 48.14 0.96 -16.93
C SER A 49 46.68 1.46 -17.06
N ALA A 50 46.27 2.68 -16.71
CA ALA A 50 46.71 3.79 -15.83
C ALA A 50 45.47 4.73 -15.67
N ALA A 51 45.39 5.79 -14.85
CA ALA A 51 46.29 6.44 -13.90
C ALA A 51 45.44 7.04 -12.76
N ALA A 52 45.99 7.13 -11.55
CA ALA A 52 45.48 8.02 -10.50
C ALA A 52 46.67 8.80 -9.94
N ALA A 53 46.67 10.12 -10.14
CA ALA A 53 47.77 10.98 -9.70
C ALA A 53 47.76 11.16 -8.17
N SER A 54 48.94 11.23 -7.57
CA SER A 54 49.10 11.65 -6.18
C SER A 54 50.49 12.19 -5.89
N LEU A 55 50.49 13.32 -5.18
CA LEU A 55 51.54 13.83 -4.28
C LEU A 55 52.90 14.24 -4.86
N ALA A 56 53.16 15.56 -4.81
CA ALA A 56 54.38 16.08 -4.18
C ALA A 56 54.25 17.55 -3.72
N ILE A 57 54.45 17.77 -2.42
CA ILE A 57 55.07 18.95 -1.79
C ILE A 57 54.24 20.26 -1.67
N GLY A 58 54.16 20.78 -0.43
CA GLY A 58 53.59 22.09 -0.10
C GLY A 58 53.27 22.22 1.39
N TYR A 59 54.27 22.16 2.28
CA TYR A 59 54.10 22.32 3.73
C TYR A 59 54.90 23.52 4.26
N ALA A 60 54.44 24.06 5.39
CA ALA A 60 54.98 25.17 6.19
C ALA A 60 54.66 26.62 5.75
N LEU A 61 54.08 27.34 6.72
CA LEU A 61 53.96 28.80 6.98
C LEU A 61 52.51 29.15 7.39
N THR A 62 51.94 28.62 8.47
CA THR A 62 52.05 29.10 9.87
C THR A 62 50.82 28.55 10.62
N SER A 63 50.69 28.45 11.95
CA SER A 63 51.60 28.53 13.11
C SER A 63 51.00 27.64 14.23
N PRO A 64 51.72 27.26 15.30
CA PRO A 64 51.24 26.23 16.22
C PRO A 64 50.17 26.73 17.19
N ILE A 65 49.12 25.93 17.37
CA ILE A 65 48.14 26.07 18.45
C ILE A 65 48.87 25.78 19.78
N ARG A 66 48.94 26.77 20.67
CA ARG A 66 49.28 26.53 22.08
C ARG A 66 48.08 25.91 22.77
N LEU A 67 48.33 24.85 23.54
CA LEU A 67 47.53 24.56 24.72
C LEU A 67 48.08 25.45 25.85
N GLU A 68 47.26 26.37 26.35
CA GLU A 68 47.52 27.03 27.63
C GLU A 68 46.48 26.59 28.66
N GLU A 69 46.91 26.56 29.91
CA GLU A 69 46.11 26.10 31.06
C GLU A 69 45.02 27.11 31.43
N ALA A 70 44.08 26.66 32.27
CA ALA A 70 42.99 27.50 32.75
C ALA A 70 43.51 28.72 33.51
N ALA A 71 43.02 29.89 33.11
CA ALA A 71 43.14 31.15 33.86
C ALA A 71 41.73 31.78 33.98
N ASP A 72 41.39 32.21 35.19
CA ASP A 72 40.15 32.92 35.50
C ASP A 72 40.17 34.36 34.94
N ASP A 73 39.09 34.78 34.27
CA ASP A 73 38.49 36.13 34.33
C ASP A 73 37.35 36.28 33.29
N PRO A 74 36.47 37.30 33.38
CA PRO A 74 36.09 38.12 34.53
C PRO A 74 34.57 38.10 34.79
N ALA A 75 34.12 38.69 35.90
CA ALA A 75 32.69 38.81 36.20
C ALA A 75 31.95 39.77 35.22
N PRO A 76 30.77 39.40 34.67
CA PRO A 76 30.00 40.27 33.80
C PRO A 76 29.33 41.43 34.56
N THR A 77 29.30 42.59 33.92
CA THR A 77 28.74 43.84 34.44
C THR A 77 27.21 43.82 34.54
N LYS A 78 26.67 44.63 35.46
CA LYS A 78 25.22 44.81 35.67
C LYS A 78 24.54 45.56 34.50
N ASP A 79 23.20 45.45 34.52
CA ASP A 79 22.17 46.09 33.67
C ASP A 79 21.78 45.28 32.42
N THR A 80 20.50 44.92 32.18
CA THR A 80 19.24 45.13 32.92
C THR A 80 18.21 44.06 32.53
N ALA A 81 17.67 43.29 33.48
CA ALA A 81 16.43 42.50 33.31
C ALA A 81 15.82 42.13 34.68
N VAL A 82 14.49 42.19 34.81
CA VAL A 82 13.79 41.98 36.09
C VAL A 82 13.37 40.51 36.26
N GLY A 83 14.12 39.78 37.11
CA GLY A 83 13.48 39.26 38.33
C GLY A 83 12.65 37.96 38.31
N ARG A 84 12.80 37.05 37.34
CA ARG A 84 12.70 35.60 37.64
C ARG A 84 13.99 34.94 37.18
N ALA A 85 14.68 34.23 38.09
CA ALA A 85 15.85 33.44 37.70
C ALA A 85 15.41 32.32 36.77
N LEU A 86 16.22 32.02 35.75
CA LEU A 86 15.94 30.89 34.85
C LEU A 86 16.00 29.59 35.66
N ILE A 87 15.01 28.72 35.48
CA ILE A 87 14.90 27.45 36.20
C ILE A 87 15.87 26.46 35.54
N PRO A 88 16.90 25.96 36.24
CA PRO A 88 17.78 24.96 35.64
C PRO A 88 16.98 23.67 35.42
N PHE A 89 17.20 22.98 34.29
CA PHE A 89 16.47 21.76 33.96
C PHE A 89 16.68 20.63 34.98
N SER A 90 17.80 20.65 35.72
CA SER A 90 18.02 19.77 36.88
C SER A 90 17.00 19.96 38.00
N GLU A 91 16.36 21.13 38.10
CA GLU A 91 15.22 21.38 39.00
C GLU A 91 13.97 20.72 38.44
N VAL A 92 13.61 21.02 37.18
CA VAL A 92 12.46 20.41 36.49
C VAL A 92 12.48 18.88 36.62
N ASN A 93 13.64 18.24 36.44
CA ASN A 93 13.80 16.78 36.60
C ASN A 93 13.40 16.22 37.97
N LYS A 94 13.32 17.02 39.04
CA LYS A 94 12.89 16.55 40.37
C LYS A 94 11.38 16.28 40.42
N HIS A 95 10.62 17.15 39.76
CA HIS A 95 9.16 17.14 39.70
C HIS A 95 8.68 16.14 38.63
N ASN A 96 8.95 14.85 38.87
CA ASN A 96 8.76 13.76 37.91
C ASN A 96 7.71 12.70 38.33
N THR A 97 6.88 12.99 39.33
CA THR A 97 5.89 12.07 39.91
C THR A 97 4.45 12.55 39.71
N PRO A 98 3.42 11.68 39.74
CA PRO A 98 2.02 12.10 39.64
C PRO A 98 1.59 13.15 40.68
N GLU A 99 2.23 13.15 41.84
CA GLU A 99 1.98 14.06 42.97
C GLU A 99 2.91 15.29 43.00
N ASP A 100 3.82 15.42 42.02
CA ASP A 100 4.75 16.53 41.85
C ASP A 100 5.31 16.51 40.41
N CYS A 101 4.66 17.24 39.50
CA CYS A 101 4.71 17.01 38.05
C CYS A 101 4.95 18.31 37.26
N TRP A 102 6.20 18.69 37.03
CA TRP A 102 6.53 19.83 36.16
C TRP A 102 6.88 19.39 34.74
N VAL A 103 6.51 20.21 33.75
CA VAL A 103 6.78 19.95 32.34
C VAL A 103 7.28 21.21 31.65
N VAL A 104 8.27 21.07 30.76
CA VAL A 104 8.72 22.16 29.87
C VAL A 104 7.97 22.08 28.55
N ILE A 105 7.38 23.20 28.13
CA ILE A 105 6.77 23.39 26.81
C ILE A 105 7.25 24.73 26.25
N ASP A 106 7.88 24.72 25.06
CA ASP A 106 8.42 25.89 24.37
C ASP A 106 9.29 26.80 25.27
N GLY A 107 10.12 26.18 26.12
CA GLY A 107 11.02 26.86 27.05
C GLY A 107 10.37 27.42 28.33
N LYS A 108 9.06 27.24 28.49
CA LYS A 108 8.30 27.59 29.71
C LYS A 108 8.10 26.35 30.58
N VAL A 109 8.32 26.49 31.89
CA VAL A 109 8.08 25.45 32.91
C VAL A 109 6.68 25.65 33.48
N TYR A 110 5.89 24.59 33.48
CA TYR A 110 4.56 24.54 34.07
C TYR A 110 4.48 23.46 35.14
N ASP A 111 3.84 23.77 36.27
CA ASP A 111 3.36 22.76 37.21
C ASP A 111 2.03 22.22 36.66
N LEU A 112 1.96 20.92 36.39
CA LEU A 112 0.77 20.25 35.86
C LEU A 112 0.21 19.22 36.84
N THR A 113 0.59 19.27 38.13
CA THR A 113 0.22 18.28 39.15
C THR A 113 -1.29 18.15 39.30
N GLU A 114 -1.99 19.26 39.55
CA GLU A 114 -3.45 19.28 39.65
C GLU A 114 -4.11 19.19 38.27
N PHE A 115 -3.58 19.92 37.27
CA PHE A 115 -4.12 19.91 35.91
C PHE A 115 -4.16 18.52 35.27
N ALA A 116 -3.20 17.64 35.59
CA ALA A 116 -3.17 16.28 35.08
C ALA A 116 -4.47 15.51 35.33
N GLN A 117 -5.13 15.72 36.47
CA GLN A 117 -6.36 15.01 36.83
C GLN A 117 -7.58 15.45 36.00
N ILE A 118 -7.59 16.70 35.53
CA ILE A 118 -8.67 17.27 34.71
C ILE A 118 -8.35 17.34 33.20
N HIS A 119 -7.11 17.00 32.82
CA HIS A 119 -6.66 17.00 31.43
C HIS A 119 -7.56 16.14 30.52
N PRO A 120 -8.11 16.69 29.40
CA PRO A 120 -9.04 15.96 28.53
C PRO A 120 -8.49 14.67 27.89
N GLY A 121 -7.17 14.58 27.69
CA GLY A 121 -6.50 13.35 27.24
C GLY A 121 -6.22 12.33 28.36
N GLY A 122 -6.51 12.68 29.61
CA GLY A 122 -6.23 11.91 30.81
C GLY A 122 -4.83 12.12 31.39
N ALA A 123 -4.73 12.00 32.72
CA ALA A 123 -3.50 12.25 33.50
C ALA A 123 -2.29 11.43 33.05
N GLY A 124 -2.51 10.19 32.61
CA GLY A 124 -1.45 9.27 32.19
C GLY A 124 -0.64 9.71 30.97
N HIS A 125 -1.07 10.75 30.24
CA HIS A 125 -0.26 11.35 29.16
C HIS A 125 0.72 12.39 29.72
N ILE A 126 0.30 13.21 30.69
CA ILE A 126 1.13 14.20 31.37
C ILE A 126 2.16 13.50 32.28
N HIS A 127 1.75 12.51 33.07
CA HIS A 127 2.66 11.77 33.96
C HIS A 127 3.83 11.07 33.23
N ARG A 128 3.70 10.79 31.92
CA ARG A 128 4.79 10.19 31.10
C ARG A 128 5.89 11.19 30.72
N VAL A 129 5.57 12.48 30.77
CA VAL A 129 6.50 13.59 30.45
C VAL A 129 6.83 14.44 31.68
N ALA A 130 6.37 14.04 32.87
CA ALA A 130 6.75 14.66 34.14
C ALA A 130 8.28 14.73 34.28
N GLY A 131 8.77 15.91 34.66
CA GLY A 131 10.17 16.27 34.77
C GLY A 131 10.91 16.42 33.44
N ARG A 132 10.23 16.64 32.30
CA ARG A 132 10.85 16.67 30.95
C ARG A 132 10.40 17.83 30.08
N ASP A 133 11.16 18.07 29.02
CA ASP A 133 10.69 18.82 27.85
C ASP A 133 9.74 17.96 27.02
N ALA A 134 8.51 18.45 26.86
CA ALA A 134 7.43 17.82 26.12
C ALA A 134 7.06 18.58 24.84
N SER A 135 7.77 19.65 24.46
CA SER A 135 7.40 20.55 23.35
C SER A 135 7.17 19.79 22.04
N ALA A 136 8.05 18.84 21.71
CA ALA A 136 7.95 18.00 20.52
C ALA A 136 6.75 17.01 20.53
N ILE A 137 6.16 16.75 21.70
CA ILE A 137 4.97 15.89 21.88
C ILE A 137 3.71 16.76 21.97
N PHE A 138 3.80 17.94 22.60
CA PHE A 138 2.68 18.85 22.80
C PHE A 138 2.25 19.56 21.51
N ASN A 139 3.21 20.17 20.80
CA ASN A 139 2.97 21.07 19.67
C ASN A 139 2.24 20.42 18.46
N PRO A 140 2.47 19.12 18.12
CA PRO A 140 1.72 18.46 17.04
C PRO A 140 0.26 18.12 17.38
N ILE A 141 -0.10 18.15 18.67
CA ILE A 141 -1.38 17.64 19.20
C ILE A 141 -2.31 18.79 19.61
N HIS A 142 -1.76 19.90 20.11
CA HIS A 142 -2.54 21.01 20.66
C HIS A 142 -2.41 22.27 19.79
N PRO A 143 -3.53 22.94 19.43
CA PRO A 143 -3.48 24.17 18.65
C PRO A 143 -2.88 25.33 19.46
N PRO A 144 -2.30 26.35 18.79
CA PRO A 144 -1.82 27.57 19.45
C PRO A 144 -2.90 28.21 20.33
N GLY A 145 -2.51 28.70 21.52
CA GLY A 145 -3.44 29.25 22.51
C GLY A 145 -4.01 28.21 23.49
N THR A 146 -3.69 26.92 23.36
CA THR A 146 -4.25 25.89 24.27
C THR A 146 -3.79 26.06 25.72
N ILE A 147 -2.55 26.52 25.94
CA ILE A 147 -2.03 26.76 27.29
C ILE A 147 -2.71 27.99 27.91
N GLU A 148 -2.77 29.09 27.16
CA GLU A 148 -3.33 30.37 27.59
C GLU A 148 -4.85 30.33 27.88
N ASN A 149 -5.56 29.29 27.42
CA ASN A 149 -6.97 29.05 27.71
C ASN A 149 -7.22 27.87 28.66
N GLY A 150 -6.16 27.17 29.12
CA GLY A 150 -6.27 25.89 29.80
C GLY A 150 -5.48 25.76 31.10
N LEU A 151 -4.49 26.63 31.34
CA LEU A 151 -3.71 26.73 32.58
C LEU A 151 -3.84 28.13 33.17
N ASP A 152 -3.82 28.22 34.48
CA ASP A 152 -3.87 29.49 35.22
C ASP A 152 -2.47 30.13 35.31
N GLU A 153 -2.37 31.43 35.62
CA GLU A 153 -1.08 32.10 35.82
C GLU A 153 -0.26 31.48 36.98
N GLU A 154 -0.92 30.80 37.91
CA GLU A 154 -0.32 30.11 39.04
C GLU A 154 0.43 28.82 38.63
N ASP A 155 0.00 28.17 37.54
CA ASP A 155 0.67 26.98 36.98
C ASP A 155 2.02 27.33 36.32
N PHE A 156 2.26 28.61 35.98
CA PHE A 156 3.46 29.05 35.28
C PHE A 156 4.63 29.35 36.23
N MET A 157 5.51 28.35 36.40
CA MET A 157 6.66 28.44 37.29
C MET A 157 7.75 29.41 36.77
N GLY A 158 8.02 29.42 35.47
CA GLY A 158 8.99 30.35 34.87
C GLY A 158 9.59 29.87 33.56
N LEU A 159 10.67 30.51 33.13
CA LEU A 159 11.44 30.08 31.95
C LEU A 159 12.53 29.10 32.37
N VAL A 160 12.72 28.02 31.61
CA VAL A 160 13.85 27.10 31.81
C VAL A 160 15.14 27.77 31.33
N ASP A 161 16.28 27.49 31.97
CA ASP A 161 17.58 27.91 31.45
C ASP A 161 17.93 27.06 30.22
N PRO A 162 17.97 27.64 29.00
CA PRO A 162 18.23 26.90 27.77
C PRO A 162 19.65 26.30 27.71
N MET A 163 20.59 26.80 28.52
CA MET A 163 21.93 26.22 28.64
C MET A 163 21.97 24.95 29.50
N THR A 164 20.92 24.72 30.30
CA THR A 164 20.81 23.55 31.21
C THR A 164 19.85 22.49 30.71
N LEU A 165 18.98 22.80 29.74
CA LEU A 165 18.23 21.79 29.00
C LEU A 165 19.19 20.68 28.56
N PRO A 166 18.75 19.41 28.51
CA PRO A 166 19.58 18.37 27.96
C PRO A 166 19.85 18.81 26.53
N GLN A 167 21.10 19.17 26.24
CA GLN A 167 21.53 19.18 24.87
C GLN A 167 21.17 17.79 24.35
N THR A 168 20.29 17.75 23.37
CA THR A 168 20.26 16.64 22.45
C THR A 168 21.65 16.62 21.82
N VAL A 169 22.55 15.90 22.50
CA VAL A 169 23.39 14.93 21.84
C VAL A 169 22.41 14.02 21.11
N ASN A 170 21.95 14.52 19.96
CA ASN A 170 22.00 13.79 18.73
C ASN A 170 23.30 13.00 18.85
N LYS A 171 23.17 11.71 19.22
CA LYS A 171 24.11 10.74 18.73
C LYS A 171 24.16 11.04 17.25
N VAL A 172 25.27 11.62 16.81
CA VAL A 172 25.61 11.64 15.40
C VAL A 172 25.72 10.16 15.07
N ALA A 173 24.59 9.59 14.64
CA ALA A 173 24.48 8.22 14.21
C ALA A 173 25.57 8.08 13.16
N SER A 174 26.51 7.18 13.44
CA SER A 174 27.83 7.15 12.83
C SER A 174 27.77 7.23 11.31
N GLY A 175 27.89 8.45 10.77
CA GLY A 175 27.76 8.71 9.34
C GLY A 175 26.49 8.17 8.68
N GLU A 176 25.33 8.15 9.34
CA GLU A 176 24.06 7.97 8.60
C GLU A 176 23.87 9.21 7.72
N LYS A 177 24.23 9.07 6.44
CA LYS A 177 23.89 10.05 5.41
C LYS A 177 22.37 10.19 5.43
N GLU A 178 21.85 11.39 5.67
CA GLU A 178 20.46 11.70 5.32
C GLU A 178 20.23 11.28 3.87
N GLU A 179 19.39 10.26 3.67
CA GLU A 179 19.11 9.75 2.33
C GLU A 179 18.40 10.86 1.57
N ARG A 180 19.10 11.48 0.59
CA ARG A 180 18.56 12.56 -0.23
C ARG A 180 17.11 12.24 -0.65
N LYS A 181 16.20 13.18 -0.39
CA LYS A 181 14.85 13.14 -0.92
C LYS A 181 14.90 13.03 -2.45
N VAL A 182 14.16 12.07 -2.99
CA VAL A 182 13.95 11.95 -4.44
C VAL A 182 12.98 13.06 -4.83
N GLU A 183 13.31 13.90 -5.80
CA GLU A 183 12.40 14.93 -6.27
C GLU A 183 11.33 14.34 -7.19
N LEU A 184 10.13 14.95 -7.25
CA LEU A 184 9.02 14.39 -8.05
C LEU A 184 9.39 14.26 -9.54
N ALA A 185 10.21 15.19 -10.05
CA ALA A 185 10.75 15.16 -11.41
C ALA A 185 11.77 14.01 -11.67
N GLU A 186 12.27 13.33 -10.63
CA GLU A 186 13.12 12.14 -10.74
C GLU A 186 12.32 10.83 -10.74
N ILE A 187 11.00 10.89 -10.50
CA ILE A 187 10.09 9.75 -10.57
C ILE A 187 9.71 9.51 -12.03
N ILE A 188 10.24 8.44 -12.64
CA ILE A 188 10.01 8.10 -14.05
C ILE A 188 8.95 7.01 -14.21
N GLY A 189 8.79 6.13 -13.22
CA GLY A 189 7.77 5.10 -13.19
C GLY A 189 7.21 4.83 -11.80
N LEU A 190 6.08 4.13 -11.72
CA LEU A 190 5.47 3.76 -10.43
C LEU A 190 6.42 3.04 -9.45
N PRO A 191 7.39 2.20 -9.86
CA PRO A 191 8.36 1.62 -8.93
C PRO A 191 9.26 2.63 -8.20
N ASP A 192 9.47 3.82 -8.75
CA ASP A 192 10.35 4.82 -8.11
C ASP A 192 9.67 5.44 -6.88
N PHE A 193 8.32 5.48 -6.85
CA PHE A 193 7.55 5.82 -5.66
C PHE A 193 7.73 4.79 -4.53
N ASP A 194 7.95 3.49 -4.82
CA ASP A 194 8.21 2.48 -3.77
C ASP A 194 9.48 2.88 -2.96
N GLU A 195 10.53 3.39 -3.62
CA GLU A 195 11.78 3.86 -2.95
C GLU A 195 11.66 5.25 -2.33
N ALA A 196 11.01 6.20 -3.03
CA ALA A 196 10.78 7.54 -2.47
C ALA A 196 9.95 7.48 -1.17
N ALA A 197 8.87 6.70 -1.16
CA ALA A 197 8.05 6.54 0.02
C ALA A 197 8.77 5.77 1.14
N ARG A 198 9.71 4.88 0.85
CA ARG A 198 10.57 4.24 1.86
C ARG A 198 11.40 5.27 2.64
N ARG A 199 11.83 6.36 2.00
CA ARG A 199 12.63 7.44 2.63
C ARG A 199 11.79 8.46 3.39
N ILE A 200 10.56 8.72 2.93
CA ILE A 200 9.69 9.78 3.47
C ILE A 200 8.77 9.26 4.58
N LEU A 201 8.26 8.02 4.46
CA LEU A 201 7.31 7.47 5.44
C LEU A 201 8.00 7.09 6.75
N THR A 202 7.28 7.25 7.87
CA THR A 202 7.70 6.66 9.14
C THR A 202 7.83 5.14 9.01
N GLY A 203 8.74 4.53 9.77
CA GLY A 203 8.94 3.07 9.72
C GLY A 203 7.64 2.28 9.92
N LYS A 204 6.73 2.81 10.75
CA LYS A 204 5.39 2.24 10.98
C LYS A 204 4.46 2.36 9.76
N ALA A 205 4.40 3.54 9.13
CA ALA A 205 3.60 3.75 7.92
C ALA A 205 4.14 2.89 6.75
N TRP A 206 5.46 2.89 6.54
CA TRP A 206 6.11 2.03 5.57
C TRP A 206 5.81 0.54 5.82
N ALA A 207 5.95 0.05 7.06
CA ALA A 207 5.66 -1.33 7.41
C ALA A 207 4.18 -1.69 7.17
N TYR A 208 3.23 -0.80 7.47
CA TYR A 208 1.82 -1.02 7.18
C TYR A 208 1.52 -1.13 5.68
N MET A 209 2.09 -0.24 4.86
CA MET A 209 1.79 -0.14 3.42
C MET A 209 2.54 -1.18 2.58
N SER A 210 3.85 -1.36 2.82
CA SER A 210 4.68 -2.31 2.07
C SER A 210 4.28 -3.76 2.30
N SER A 211 4.08 -4.17 3.57
CA SER A 211 3.92 -5.57 3.96
C SER A 211 2.83 -6.34 3.21
N GLY A 212 3.17 -7.58 2.85
CA GLY A 212 2.27 -8.69 2.62
C GLY A 212 2.10 -9.58 3.85
N ALA A 213 1.32 -10.65 3.72
CA ALA A 213 1.16 -11.67 4.75
C ALA A 213 2.35 -12.63 4.79
N THR A 214 2.69 -13.13 5.98
CA THR A 214 3.71 -14.16 6.26
C THR A 214 5.02 -13.97 5.48
N ASP A 215 5.40 -14.91 4.62
CA ASP A 215 6.65 -14.90 3.84
C ASP A 215 6.58 -13.94 2.63
N GLN A 216 5.41 -13.34 2.39
CA GLN A 216 5.12 -12.40 1.31
C GLN A 216 5.25 -13.02 -0.09
N TYR A 217 5.12 -14.35 -0.19
CA TYR A 217 5.28 -15.09 -1.43
C TYR A 217 4.25 -14.66 -2.49
N THR A 218 2.98 -14.53 -2.12
CA THR A 218 1.92 -14.07 -3.02
C THR A 218 2.07 -12.59 -3.40
N LEU A 219 2.59 -11.73 -2.51
CA LEU A 219 2.90 -10.34 -2.84
C LEU A 219 3.90 -10.24 -4.00
N ASP A 220 4.94 -11.07 -3.95
CA ASP A 220 5.94 -11.17 -5.00
C ASP A 220 5.41 -11.86 -6.27
N LEU A 221 4.69 -12.98 -6.10
CA LEU A 221 4.15 -13.75 -7.23
C LEU A 221 3.16 -12.93 -8.06
N ASN A 222 2.37 -12.06 -7.44
CA ASN A 222 1.51 -11.08 -8.11
C ASN A 222 2.29 -10.23 -9.13
N ARG A 223 3.45 -9.69 -8.75
CA ARG A 223 4.32 -8.89 -9.65
C ARG A 223 4.90 -9.78 -10.76
N ARG A 224 5.39 -10.98 -10.41
CA ARG A 224 6.03 -11.90 -11.37
C ARG A 224 5.06 -12.43 -12.43
N ALA A 225 3.78 -12.61 -12.10
CA ALA A 225 2.76 -13.14 -13.01
C ALA A 225 2.61 -12.34 -14.31
N PHE A 226 2.68 -11.00 -14.24
CA PHE A 226 2.64 -10.15 -15.45
C PHE A 226 3.86 -10.36 -16.35
N ASN A 227 5.04 -10.59 -15.77
CA ASN A 227 6.28 -10.80 -16.53
C ASN A 227 6.32 -12.15 -17.27
N SER A 228 5.57 -13.14 -16.80
CA SER A 228 5.41 -14.44 -17.47
C SER A 228 4.55 -14.39 -18.75
N ILE A 229 3.87 -13.26 -19.02
CA ILE A 229 3.04 -13.06 -20.21
C ILE A 229 3.77 -12.14 -21.18
N LEU A 230 3.96 -12.61 -22.42
CA LEU A 230 4.63 -11.85 -23.48
C LEU A 230 3.61 -11.30 -24.48
N PHE A 231 3.91 -10.14 -25.06
CA PHE A 231 3.12 -9.57 -26.16
C PHE A 231 3.44 -10.21 -27.52
N ARG A 232 2.52 -10.06 -28.46
CA ARG A 232 2.64 -10.44 -29.87
C ARG A 232 2.36 -9.20 -30.75
N PRO A 233 3.28 -8.22 -30.77
CA PRO A 233 3.05 -6.93 -31.42
C PRO A 233 2.82 -7.09 -32.93
N ARG A 234 2.05 -6.15 -33.47
CA ARG A 234 1.72 -6.06 -34.89
C ARG A 234 2.42 -4.83 -35.48
N ILE A 235 3.01 -5.00 -36.67
CA ILE A 235 3.83 -3.99 -37.35
C ILE A 235 3.13 -3.51 -38.63
N MET A 236 3.52 -2.33 -39.11
CA MET A 236 2.88 -1.63 -40.24
C MET A 236 1.37 -1.37 -40.02
N ILE A 237 1.01 -0.93 -38.81
CA ILE A 237 -0.33 -0.47 -38.44
C ILE A 237 -0.24 1.02 -38.08
N ASP A 238 -1.25 1.79 -38.48
CA ASP A 238 -1.39 3.19 -38.08
C ASP A 238 -1.81 3.29 -36.60
N VAL A 239 -0.94 3.92 -35.81
CA VAL A 239 -1.03 4.10 -34.36
C VAL A 239 -0.74 5.54 -33.94
N ASP A 240 -1.01 6.51 -34.82
CA ASP A 240 -0.97 7.94 -34.46
C ASP A 240 -1.80 8.22 -33.19
N ILE A 241 -3.03 7.71 -33.18
CA ILE A 241 -3.95 7.75 -32.03
C ILE A 241 -3.71 6.52 -31.12
N ALA A 242 -3.82 6.74 -29.81
CA ALA A 242 -3.93 5.68 -28.80
C ALA A 242 -5.05 6.04 -27.80
N ASP A 243 -6.28 5.69 -28.14
CA ASP A 243 -7.46 6.03 -27.32
C ASP A 243 -7.59 5.04 -26.13
N THR A 244 -7.36 5.58 -24.93
CA THR A 244 -7.38 4.85 -23.65
C THR A 244 -8.72 4.95 -22.91
N ARG A 245 -9.70 5.66 -23.46
CA ARG A 245 -11.00 5.86 -22.81
C ARG A 245 -11.78 4.55 -22.76
N THR A 246 -12.49 4.34 -21.66
CA THR A 246 -13.40 3.20 -21.47
C THR A 246 -14.46 3.57 -20.45
N THR A 247 -15.43 2.68 -20.29
CA THR A 247 -16.36 2.71 -19.16
C THR A 247 -15.96 1.74 -18.06
N MET A 248 -16.44 1.98 -16.84
CA MET A 248 -16.42 1.06 -15.71
C MET A 248 -17.79 1.17 -15.03
N LEU A 249 -18.59 0.09 -15.03
CA LEU A 249 -19.98 0.06 -14.55
C LEU A 249 -20.82 1.24 -15.07
N GLY A 250 -20.68 1.50 -16.37
CA GLY A 250 -21.37 2.59 -17.07
C GLY A 250 -20.89 4.02 -16.73
N GLN A 251 -19.83 4.19 -15.94
CA GLN A 251 -19.18 5.48 -15.72
C GLN A 251 -18.00 5.63 -16.70
N GLU A 252 -17.88 6.77 -17.37
CA GLU A 252 -16.73 7.09 -18.23
C GLU A 252 -15.44 7.27 -17.41
N THR A 253 -14.31 6.89 -17.98
CA THR A 253 -12.96 7.08 -17.42
C THR A 253 -11.93 7.27 -18.54
N SER A 254 -10.98 8.18 -18.34
CA SER A 254 -9.94 8.50 -19.34
C SER A 254 -8.91 7.40 -19.53
N LEU A 255 -8.81 6.50 -18.55
CA LEU A 255 -7.88 5.37 -18.50
C LEU A 255 -8.57 4.08 -18.04
N PRO A 256 -8.06 2.91 -18.44
CA PRO A 256 -8.53 1.61 -17.97
C PRO A 256 -7.95 1.22 -16.60
N ILE A 257 -7.72 2.21 -15.73
CA ILE A 257 -7.17 2.04 -14.37
C ILE A 257 -8.08 2.70 -13.33
N PHE A 258 -7.93 2.30 -12.08
CA PHE A 258 -8.60 2.95 -10.95
C PHE A 258 -7.72 2.93 -9.70
N ILE A 259 -7.98 3.84 -8.77
CA ILE A 259 -7.35 3.81 -7.45
C ILE A 259 -8.05 2.72 -6.63
N SER A 260 -7.34 1.63 -6.33
CA SER A 260 -7.87 0.52 -5.51
C SER A 260 -8.18 0.97 -4.08
N PRO A 261 -9.13 0.31 -3.41
CA PRO A 261 -9.48 0.64 -2.03
C PRO A 261 -8.35 0.27 -1.08
N ALA A 262 -7.63 1.29 -0.60
CA ALA A 262 -6.59 1.18 0.40
C ALA A 262 -6.85 2.22 1.49
N GLY A 263 -7.14 1.74 2.70
CA GLY A 263 -7.44 2.60 3.85
C GLY A 263 -6.19 3.14 4.55
N MET A 264 -6.41 4.04 5.52
CA MET A 264 -5.38 4.69 6.32
C MET A 264 -4.38 5.53 5.50
N ALA A 265 -4.84 6.20 4.43
CA ALA A 265 -4.00 7.05 3.60
C ALA A 265 -3.38 8.24 4.38
N LYS A 266 -3.95 8.63 5.52
CA LYS A 266 -3.36 9.62 6.44
C LYS A 266 -2.02 9.21 7.05
N LEU A 267 -1.63 7.93 6.94
CA LEU A 267 -0.28 7.48 7.26
C LEU A 267 0.79 7.93 6.22
N ALA A 268 0.38 8.37 5.02
CA ALA A 268 1.27 8.92 4.01
C ALA A 268 1.18 10.45 3.84
N HIS A 269 0.00 11.04 4.05
CA HIS A 269 -0.19 12.49 3.96
C HIS A 269 -1.36 12.96 4.85
N PRO A 270 -1.30 14.08 5.59
CA PRO A 270 -2.36 14.50 6.51
C PRO A 270 -3.79 14.62 5.92
N GLU A 271 -3.91 15.01 4.65
CA GLU A 271 -5.19 15.03 3.91
C GLU A 271 -5.65 13.65 3.40
N GLY A 272 -4.76 12.66 3.32
CA GLY A 272 -5.07 11.26 3.03
C GLY A 272 -5.92 11.02 1.79
N GLU A 273 -7.05 10.33 1.96
CA GLU A 273 -7.92 9.91 0.86
C GLU A 273 -8.56 11.09 0.09
N CYS A 274 -8.57 12.30 0.65
CA CYS A 274 -9.06 13.50 -0.03
C CYS A 274 -8.15 13.90 -1.21
N LEU A 275 -6.83 13.69 -1.12
CA LEU A 275 -5.93 13.97 -2.25
C LEU A 275 -6.00 12.92 -3.35
N LEU A 276 -6.31 11.67 -2.99
CA LEU A 276 -6.66 10.64 -3.96
C LEU A 276 -7.92 11.02 -4.72
N ALA A 277 -8.92 11.63 -4.07
CA ALA A 277 -10.13 12.12 -4.72
C ALA A 277 -9.85 13.28 -5.68
N LYS A 278 -9.07 14.29 -5.25
CA LYS A 278 -8.70 15.43 -6.11
C LYS A 278 -7.90 14.94 -7.34
N GLY A 279 -6.81 14.20 -7.14
CA GLY A 279 -5.96 13.70 -8.23
C GLY A 279 -6.70 12.78 -9.22
N ALA A 280 -7.55 11.87 -8.72
CA ALA A 280 -8.41 11.05 -9.57
C ALA A 280 -9.39 11.90 -10.40
N GLY A 281 -9.95 12.96 -9.80
CA GLY A 281 -10.85 13.90 -10.46
C GLY A 281 -10.18 14.84 -11.45
N GLN A 282 -8.92 15.20 -11.26
CA GLN A 282 -8.17 15.99 -12.24
C GLN A 282 -7.87 15.17 -13.51
N CYS A 283 -7.64 13.87 -13.36
CA CYS A 283 -7.23 12.98 -14.45
C CYS A 283 -8.38 12.15 -15.06
N ASP A 284 -9.63 12.40 -14.65
CA ASP A 284 -10.83 11.65 -15.04
C ASP A 284 -10.69 10.13 -14.86
N ILE A 285 -10.24 9.67 -13.68
CA ILE A 285 -10.26 8.24 -13.30
C ILE A 285 -11.10 8.00 -12.04
N ILE A 286 -11.50 6.74 -11.82
CA ILE A 286 -12.31 6.35 -10.67
C ILE A 286 -11.44 6.11 -9.43
N GLN A 287 -11.85 6.67 -8.29
CA GLN A 287 -11.39 6.25 -6.98
C GLN A 287 -12.39 5.24 -6.38
N MET A 288 -11.88 4.10 -5.91
CA MET A 288 -12.64 3.20 -5.05
C MET A 288 -12.27 3.44 -3.58
N ILE A 289 -13.18 4.03 -2.82
CA ILE A 289 -12.96 4.42 -1.42
C ILE A 289 -13.05 3.20 -0.51
N SER A 290 -12.15 3.04 0.48
CA SER A 290 -12.22 1.93 1.44
C SER A 290 -13.15 2.21 2.62
N THR A 291 -13.83 1.17 3.13
CA THR A 291 -14.51 1.24 4.45
C THR A 291 -13.56 1.56 5.60
N ASN A 292 -12.25 1.35 5.41
CA ASN A 292 -11.19 1.72 6.37
C ASN A 292 -10.43 2.99 5.96
N ALA A 293 -11.03 3.88 5.17
CA ALA A 293 -10.45 5.20 4.90
C ALA A 293 -10.24 5.99 6.21
N SER A 294 -9.13 6.71 6.31
CA SER A 294 -8.81 7.59 7.44
C SER A 294 -9.55 8.93 7.40
N ALA A 295 -9.88 9.45 6.22
CA ALA A 295 -10.80 10.57 6.07
C ALA A 295 -12.28 10.10 6.14
N PRO A 296 -13.19 10.91 6.73
CA PRO A 296 -14.63 10.68 6.65
C PRO A 296 -15.15 10.66 5.21
N LEU A 297 -16.11 9.77 4.92
CA LEU A 297 -16.66 9.63 3.57
C LEU A 297 -17.17 10.97 2.94
N PRO A 298 -17.89 11.85 3.66
CA PRO A 298 -18.31 13.14 3.09
C PRO A 298 -17.14 14.01 2.65
N ASP A 299 -16.04 14.03 3.39
CA ASP A 299 -14.89 14.92 3.13
C ASP A 299 -14.15 14.48 1.85
N ILE A 300 -13.99 13.17 1.66
CA ILE A 300 -13.44 12.59 0.42
C ILE A 300 -14.34 12.96 -0.77
N ILE A 301 -15.65 12.80 -0.59
CA ILE A 301 -16.66 13.06 -1.63
C ILE A 301 -16.82 14.56 -1.93
N ASN A 302 -16.55 15.44 -0.97
CA ASN A 302 -16.51 16.90 -1.13
C ASN A 302 -15.21 17.38 -1.75
N SER A 303 -14.14 16.58 -1.72
CA SER A 303 -12.86 16.85 -2.38
C SER A 303 -12.88 16.55 -3.89
N ARG A 304 -14.06 16.41 -4.48
CA ARG A 304 -14.26 16.18 -5.93
C ARG A 304 -13.88 17.42 -6.74
N THR A 305 -13.30 17.22 -7.92
CA THR A 305 -12.98 18.32 -8.86
C THR A 305 -14.18 18.73 -9.73
N SER A 306 -15.13 17.82 -9.91
CA SER A 306 -16.33 18.01 -10.74
C SER A 306 -17.56 17.44 -10.04
N PRO A 307 -18.76 18.08 -10.13
CA PRO A 307 -20.00 17.52 -9.59
C PRO A 307 -20.33 16.11 -10.09
N THR A 308 -19.89 15.74 -11.30
CA THR A 308 -20.14 14.44 -11.93
C THR A 308 -19.09 13.37 -11.63
N GLN A 309 -18.02 13.69 -10.89
CA GLN A 309 -16.92 12.75 -10.62
C GLN A 309 -17.45 11.43 -9.99
N PRO A 310 -17.19 10.27 -10.62
CA PRO A 310 -17.66 8.98 -10.13
C PRO A 310 -16.76 8.44 -9.01
N PHE A 311 -17.39 8.01 -7.91
CA PHE A 311 -16.74 7.29 -6.82
C PHE A 311 -17.38 5.91 -6.66
N PHE A 312 -16.54 4.88 -6.50
CA PHE A 312 -16.98 3.55 -6.07
C PHE A 312 -16.68 3.36 -4.58
N MET A 313 -17.46 2.53 -3.89
CA MET A 313 -17.21 2.19 -2.49
C MET A 313 -16.80 0.72 -2.35
N GLN A 314 -15.70 0.47 -1.66
CA GLN A 314 -15.38 -0.85 -1.12
C GLN A 314 -16.06 -1.00 0.25
N LEU A 315 -16.95 -2.00 0.37
CA LEU A 315 -17.67 -2.33 1.59
C LEU A 315 -16.98 -3.48 2.34
N TYR A 316 -16.74 -3.29 3.63
CA TYR A 316 -16.64 -4.39 4.59
C TYR A 316 -17.96 -4.53 5.33
N VAL A 317 -18.47 -5.76 5.40
CA VAL A 317 -19.68 -6.06 6.17
C VAL A 317 -19.29 -6.19 7.65
N ASP A 318 -19.88 -5.34 8.49
CA ASP A 318 -19.72 -5.37 9.95
C ASP A 318 -20.57 -6.51 10.55
N ARG A 319 -20.05 -7.14 11.60
CA ARG A 319 -20.76 -8.15 12.42
C ARG A 319 -22.13 -7.67 12.91
N ASN A 320 -22.28 -6.37 13.13
CA ASN A 320 -23.58 -5.72 13.28
C ASN A 320 -24.06 -5.24 11.90
N ARG A 321 -25.07 -5.92 11.35
CA ARG A 321 -25.61 -5.62 10.02
C ARG A 321 -26.30 -4.25 9.95
N ASP A 322 -26.90 -3.74 11.01
CA ASP A 322 -27.54 -2.41 11.06
C ASP A 322 -26.54 -1.29 10.70
N LYS A 323 -25.27 -1.43 11.13
CA LYS A 323 -24.19 -0.50 10.75
C LYS A 323 -23.87 -0.58 9.26
N SER A 324 -23.85 -1.79 8.70
CA SER A 324 -23.62 -1.99 7.26
C SER A 324 -24.78 -1.39 6.45
N GLU A 325 -26.02 -1.55 6.90
CA GLU A 325 -27.22 -0.97 6.28
C GLU A 325 -27.28 0.56 6.43
N ALA A 326 -26.80 1.11 7.55
CA ALA A 326 -26.60 2.56 7.72
C ALA A 326 -25.52 3.10 6.75
N LEU A 327 -24.40 2.38 6.59
CA LEU A 327 -23.35 2.76 5.64
C LEU A 327 -23.84 2.65 4.19
N ILE A 328 -24.57 1.59 3.82
CA ILE A 328 -25.18 1.44 2.49
C ILE A 328 -26.16 2.57 2.18
N ARG A 329 -27.00 2.98 3.13
CA ARG A 329 -27.85 4.19 2.98
C ARG A 329 -26.99 5.42 2.69
N LYS A 330 -25.99 5.71 3.52
CA LYS A 330 -25.06 6.84 3.31
C LYS A 330 -24.33 6.80 1.96
N ILE A 331 -23.98 5.61 1.46
CA ILE A 331 -23.37 5.42 0.13
C ILE A 331 -24.37 5.80 -0.99
N ASN A 332 -25.63 5.35 -0.88
CA ASN A 332 -26.69 5.71 -1.82
C ASN A 332 -26.96 7.23 -1.79
N ASP A 333 -27.09 7.81 -0.59
CA ASP A 333 -27.45 9.22 -0.37
C ASP A 333 -26.37 10.18 -0.89
N LEU A 334 -25.08 9.81 -0.77
CA LEU A 334 -23.95 10.59 -1.30
C LEU A 334 -23.74 10.40 -2.82
N GLY A 335 -24.55 9.57 -3.49
CA GLY A 335 -24.57 9.44 -4.95
C GLY A 335 -23.41 8.66 -5.56
N LEU A 336 -22.74 7.80 -4.77
CA LEU A 336 -21.69 6.90 -5.24
C LEU A 336 -22.25 5.90 -6.28
N LYS A 337 -21.38 5.34 -7.12
CA LYS A 337 -21.79 4.67 -8.37
C LYS A 337 -21.74 3.14 -8.35
N ALA A 338 -21.04 2.53 -7.39
CA ALA A 338 -20.99 1.07 -7.20
C ALA A 338 -20.56 0.70 -5.79
N ILE A 339 -20.89 -0.52 -5.36
CA ILE A 339 -20.45 -1.13 -4.09
C ILE A 339 -19.68 -2.44 -4.38
N PHE A 340 -18.40 -2.49 -3.99
CA PHE A 340 -17.57 -3.69 -4.07
C PHE A 340 -17.39 -4.31 -2.68
N VAL A 341 -18.05 -5.44 -2.41
CA VAL A 341 -17.93 -6.11 -1.12
C VAL A 341 -16.66 -6.95 -1.10
N THR A 342 -15.82 -6.74 -0.07
CA THR A 342 -14.56 -7.46 0.07
C THR A 342 -14.76 -8.79 0.79
N VAL A 343 -14.41 -9.90 0.12
CA VAL A 343 -14.59 -11.28 0.60
C VAL A 343 -13.26 -12.01 0.89
N ASP A 344 -12.11 -11.44 0.51
CA ASP A 344 -10.77 -12.04 0.73
C ASP A 344 -10.18 -11.83 2.15
N ALA A 345 -10.90 -11.15 3.05
CA ALA A 345 -10.38 -10.74 4.36
C ALA A 345 -11.30 -11.13 5.55
N ALA A 346 -11.93 -12.31 5.49
CA ALA A 346 -12.72 -12.88 6.60
C ALA A 346 -11.91 -13.05 7.90
N ALA A 347 -10.58 -13.14 7.80
CA ALA A 347 -9.64 -12.98 8.89
C ALA A 347 -8.52 -11.99 8.49
N PRO A 348 -7.95 -11.23 9.43
CA PRO A 348 -6.82 -10.36 9.12
C PRO A 348 -5.57 -11.20 8.81
N GLY A 349 -4.97 -10.98 7.63
CA GLY A 349 -3.71 -11.61 7.27
C GLY A 349 -2.56 -11.17 8.18
N LYS A 350 -1.69 -12.13 8.54
CA LYS A 350 -0.57 -11.93 9.48
C LYS A 350 0.57 -11.18 8.81
N ARG A 351 0.68 -9.87 9.02
CA ARG A 351 1.66 -9.01 8.34
C ARG A 351 2.79 -8.65 9.28
N GLU A 352 3.82 -9.49 9.29
CA GLU A 352 4.79 -9.52 10.39
C GLU A 352 5.61 -8.23 10.56
N ALA A 353 5.91 -7.50 9.49
CA ALA A 353 6.60 -6.21 9.59
C ALA A 353 5.76 -5.15 10.32
N ASP A 354 4.44 -5.12 10.08
CA ASP A 354 3.51 -4.22 10.76
C ASP A 354 3.25 -4.67 12.21
N GLU A 355 3.21 -5.99 12.47
CA GLU A 355 3.09 -6.54 13.83
C GLU A 355 4.30 -6.22 14.71
N ARG A 356 5.52 -6.33 14.16
CA ARG A 356 6.79 -5.98 14.85
C ARG A 356 6.91 -4.49 15.15
N SER A 357 6.35 -3.64 14.28
CA SER A 357 6.44 -2.19 14.42
C SER A 357 5.49 -1.71 15.53
N ARG A 358 6.04 -1.11 16.60
CA ARG A 358 5.26 -0.55 17.71
C ARG A 358 4.34 0.57 17.21
N ALA A 359 3.21 0.76 17.88
CA ALA A 359 2.25 1.80 17.52
C ALA A 359 2.69 3.13 18.15
N GLU A 360 3.22 4.03 17.34
CA GLU A 360 3.64 5.38 17.73
C GLU A 360 2.68 6.48 17.21
N VAL A 361 1.63 6.10 16.45
CA VAL A 361 0.73 7.04 15.77
C VAL A 361 -0.74 6.67 16.03
N GLU A 362 -1.51 7.64 16.53
CA GLU A 362 -2.96 7.52 16.73
C GLU A 362 -3.73 7.93 15.46
N VAL A 363 -3.81 7.04 14.47
CA VAL A 363 -4.75 7.17 13.34
C VAL A 363 -5.95 6.24 13.56
N ALA A 364 -7.15 6.73 13.23
CA ALA A 364 -8.38 5.95 13.22
C ALA A 364 -9.06 6.01 11.86
N SER A 365 -9.92 5.02 11.58
CA SER A 365 -10.79 5.01 10.40
C SER A 365 -11.89 6.05 10.54
N GLY A 366 -11.97 6.98 9.59
CA GLY A 366 -13.02 8.01 9.51
C GLY A 366 -14.37 7.48 9.04
N ILE A 367 -14.45 6.20 8.61
CA ILE A 367 -15.69 5.55 8.15
C ILE A 367 -16.13 4.43 9.11
N SER A 368 -15.26 3.45 9.38
CA SER A 368 -15.58 2.31 10.25
C SER A 368 -15.35 2.58 11.75
N GLY A 369 -14.65 3.66 12.12
CA GLY A 369 -14.29 3.96 13.51
C GLY A 369 -13.23 3.05 14.13
N GLY A 370 -12.65 2.12 13.35
CA GLY A 370 -11.57 1.24 13.80
C GLY A 370 -10.33 2.03 14.24
N LYS A 371 -9.86 1.79 15.46
CA LYS A 371 -8.69 2.45 16.07
C LYS A 371 -7.44 1.58 15.97
N ILE A 372 -6.27 2.21 15.84
CA ILE A 372 -4.97 1.54 16.02
C ILE A 372 -4.78 1.18 17.49
N SER A 373 -4.22 -0.01 17.75
CA SER A 373 -3.93 -0.51 19.09
C SER A 373 -2.82 -1.56 19.06
N SER A 374 -2.14 -1.75 20.19
CA SER A 374 -1.11 -2.78 20.40
C SER A 374 -1.51 -3.74 21.51
N ASP A 375 -1.21 -5.03 21.35
CA ASP A 375 -1.40 -6.06 22.38
C ASP A 375 -0.18 -7.01 22.44
N ASN A 376 -0.29 -8.10 23.21
CA ASN A 376 0.75 -9.13 23.34
C ASN A 376 1.10 -9.88 22.03
N LYS A 377 0.39 -9.61 20.93
CA LYS A 377 0.64 -10.14 19.57
C LYS A 377 1.18 -9.06 18.61
N GLY A 378 1.53 -7.87 19.12
CA GLY A 378 2.18 -6.79 18.34
C GLY A 378 1.29 -5.59 18.04
N GLY A 379 1.82 -4.64 17.26
CA GLY A 379 1.18 -3.36 16.96
C GLY A 379 0.42 -3.29 15.61
N GLY A 380 0.15 -4.43 14.96
CA GLY A 380 -0.25 -4.47 13.55
C GLY A 380 -1.56 -3.74 13.21
N ILE A 381 -1.46 -2.59 12.52
CA ILE A 381 -2.58 -1.69 12.22
C ILE A 381 -3.72 -2.43 11.53
N GLY A 382 -3.44 -3.16 10.45
CA GLY A 382 -4.47 -3.85 9.66
C GLY A 382 -5.22 -4.95 10.41
N ARG A 383 -4.68 -5.45 11.53
CA ARG A 383 -5.39 -6.35 12.44
C ARG A 383 -6.33 -5.56 13.35
N SER A 384 -5.83 -4.49 13.97
CA SER A 384 -6.60 -3.64 14.87
C SER A 384 -7.81 -2.97 14.17
N VAL A 385 -7.62 -2.51 12.92
CA VAL A 385 -8.70 -1.92 12.10
C VAL A 385 -9.52 -2.94 11.31
N GLY A 386 -9.25 -4.24 11.46
CA GLY A 386 -9.99 -5.33 10.79
C GLY A 386 -10.98 -6.09 11.67
N GLY A 387 -10.97 -5.86 13.00
CA GLY A 387 -11.70 -6.70 13.96
C GLY A 387 -13.23 -6.69 13.84
N PHE A 388 -13.82 -5.67 13.20
CA PHE A 388 -15.27 -5.53 13.05
C PHE A 388 -15.86 -6.36 11.89
N ILE A 389 -15.01 -6.85 10.97
CA ILE A 389 -15.43 -7.57 9.77
C ILE A 389 -16.15 -8.87 10.16
N ASP A 390 -17.25 -9.18 9.48
CA ASP A 390 -18.06 -10.38 9.70
C ASP A 390 -17.45 -11.62 9.00
N PRO A 391 -16.89 -12.59 9.73
CA PRO A 391 -16.35 -13.82 9.14
C PRO A 391 -17.46 -14.79 8.67
N LYS A 392 -18.74 -14.47 8.90
CA LYS A 392 -19.90 -15.30 8.50
C LYS A 392 -20.49 -14.90 7.14
N LEU A 393 -19.92 -13.89 6.49
CA LEU A 393 -20.33 -13.44 5.16
C LEU A 393 -20.32 -14.62 4.17
N ASN A 394 -21.43 -14.85 3.48
CA ASN A 394 -21.63 -16.01 2.61
C ASN A 394 -22.49 -15.67 1.39
N TRP A 395 -22.63 -16.60 0.45
CA TRP A 395 -23.34 -16.39 -0.82
C TRP A 395 -24.80 -15.89 -0.68
N ASN A 396 -25.50 -16.20 0.41
CA ASN A 396 -26.85 -15.69 0.64
C ASN A 396 -26.89 -14.17 0.89
N ASP A 397 -25.77 -13.58 1.33
CA ASP A 397 -25.67 -12.15 1.61
C ASP A 397 -25.73 -11.29 0.34
N VAL A 398 -25.50 -11.86 -0.85
CA VAL A 398 -25.75 -11.17 -2.13
C VAL A 398 -27.22 -10.73 -2.23
N ALA A 399 -28.15 -11.59 -1.82
CA ALA A 399 -29.58 -11.27 -1.80
C ALA A 399 -29.95 -10.25 -0.70
N TRP A 400 -29.18 -10.18 0.40
CA TRP A 400 -29.33 -9.13 1.42
C TRP A 400 -28.82 -7.77 0.92
N LEU A 401 -27.66 -7.72 0.26
CA LEU A 401 -27.12 -6.49 -0.33
C LEU A 401 -28.09 -5.89 -1.37
N ARG A 402 -28.64 -6.73 -2.26
CA ARG A 402 -29.62 -6.34 -3.30
C ARG A 402 -30.95 -5.78 -2.75
N LYS A 403 -31.28 -6.01 -1.48
CA LYS A 403 -32.42 -5.39 -0.81
C LYS A 403 -32.13 -3.94 -0.36
N HIS A 404 -30.87 -3.62 -0.09
CA HIS A 404 -30.46 -2.34 0.52
C HIS A 404 -29.87 -1.33 -0.46
N THR A 405 -29.57 -1.73 -1.70
CA THR A 405 -29.12 -0.81 -2.76
C THR A 405 -29.66 -1.20 -4.14
N LYS A 406 -29.71 -0.21 -5.04
CA LYS A 406 -29.90 -0.38 -6.49
C LYS A 406 -28.62 -0.10 -7.28
N LEU A 407 -27.53 0.25 -6.60
CA LEU A 407 -26.22 0.40 -7.22
C LEU A 407 -25.70 -0.97 -7.72
N PRO A 408 -24.86 -0.96 -8.76
CA PRO A 408 -24.03 -2.10 -9.11
C PRO A 408 -23.28 -2.68 -7.90
N ILE A 409 -23.30 -4.00 -7.78
CA ILE A 409 -22.59 -4.76 -6.75
C ILE A 409 -21.48 -5.56 -7.41
N GLY A 410 -20.25 -5.37 -6.93
CA GLY A 410 -19.10 -6.20 -7.22
C GLY A 410 -18.68 -7.05 -6.02
N LEU A 411 -18.04 -8.19 -6.29
CA LEU A 411 -17.34 -8.98 -5.26
C LEU A 411 -15.83 -8.87 -5.44
N LYS A 412 -15.14 -8.25 -4.47
CA LYS A 412 -13.68 -8.09 -4.44
C LYS A 412 -13.04 -9.18 -3.60
N GLY A 413 -12.06 -9.88 -4.16
CA GLY A 413 -11.35 -10.97 -3.48
C GLY A 413 -11.60 -12.35 -4.06
N VAL A 414 -12.25 -12.41 -5.24
CA VAL A 414 -12.44 -13.65 -6.00
C VAL A 414 -11.07 -14.15 -6.47
N GLN A 415 -10.76 -15.42 -6.18
CA GLN A 415 -9.43 -16.01 -6.42
C GLN A 415 -9.48 -17.30 -7.25
N THR A 416 -10.68 -17.81 -7.55
CA THR A 416 -10.92 -19.07 -8.27
C THR A 416 -11.92 -18.85 -9.40
N VAL A 417 -11.94 -19.76 -10.39
CA VAL A 417 -12.92 -19.71 -11.49
C VAL A 417 -14.31 -20.17 -11.03
N GLU A 418 -14.36 -21.04 -10.02
CA GLU A 418 -15.57 -21.56 -9.38
C GLU A 418 -16.35 -20.44 -8.70
N ASP A 419 -15.67 -19.61 -7.90
CA ASP A 419 -16.29 -18.46 -7.22
C ASP A 419 -16.71 -17.38 -8.23
N ALA A 420 -15.95 -17.20 -9.31
CA ALA A 420 -16.33 -16.31 -10.40
C ALA A 420 -17.63 -16.78 -11.09
N MET A 421 -17.73 -18.08 -11.41
CA MET A 421 -18.94 -18.69 -11.97
C MET A 421 -20.13 -18.55 -11.00
N LYS A 422 -19.92 -18.78 -9.70
CA LYS A 422 -20.98 -18.66 -8.69
C LYS A 422 -21.46 -17.23 -8.52
N ALA A 423 -20.55 -16.26 -8.54
CA ALA A 423 -20.89 -14.84 -8.50
C ALA A 423 -21.73 -14.42 -9.73
N ALA A 424 -21.35 -14.88 -10.93
CA ALA A 424 -22.08 -14.60 -12.16
C ALA A 424 -23.48 -15.25 -12.19
N GLU A 425 -23.65 -16.46 -11.63
CA GLU A 425 -24.96 -17.10 -11.46
C GLU A 425 -25.89 -16.27 -10.54
N LEU A 426 -25.36 -15.74 -9.45
CA LEU A 426 -26.09 -14.86 -8.52
C LEU A 426 -26.36 -13.46 -9.08
N GLY A 427 -25.94 -13.18 -10.32
CA GLY A 427 -26.19 -11.92 -11.02
C GLY A 427 -25.52 -10.72 -10.33
N VAL A 428 -24.27 -10.84 -9.89
CA VAL A 428 -23.46 -9.67 -9.53
C VAL A 428 -23.04 -8.90 -10.79
N ASP A 429 -22.94 -7.58 -10.71
CA ASP A 429 -22.63 -6.74 -11.88
C ASP A 429 -21.13 -6.80 -12.23
N ALA A 430 -20.29 -7.06 -11.22
CA ALA A 430 -18.85 -7.20 -11.39
C ALA A 430 -18.24 -8.30 -10.49
N ILE A 431 -17.14 -8.87 -10.94
CA ILE A 431 -16.19 -9.56 -10.07
C ILE A 431 -14.85 -8.81 -10.08
N TYR A 432 -14.15 -8.83 -8.95
CA TYR A 432 -12.87 -8.16 -8.79
C TYR A 432 -11.86 -9.17 -8.23
N LEU A 433 -11.03 -9.67 -9.15
CA LEU A 433 -10.00 -10.66 -8.91
C LEU A 433 -8.87 -10.05 -8.07
N SER A 434 -8.67 -10.57 -6.86
CA SER A 434 -7.73 -10.00 -5.89
C SER A 434 -7.40 -11.00 -4.79
N ASN A 435 -6.16 -10.98 -4.31
CA ASN A 435 -5.72 -11.65 -3.08
C ASN A 435 -5.30 -10.62 -2.01
N HIS A 436 -6.06 -9.52 -1.96
CA HIS A 436 -5.77 -8.33 -1.17
C HIS A 436 -4.37 -7.71 -1.43
N GLY A 437 -3.82 -7.89 -2.63
CA GLY A 437 -2.44 -7.50 -2.96
C GLY A 437 -1.39 -8.25 -2.11
N GLY A 438 -1.61 -9.54 -1.85
CA GLY A 438 -0.76 -10.42 -1.05
C GLY A 438 -0.81 -10.13 0.45
N ARG A 439 -1.91 -9.57 0.98
CA ARG A 439 -2.05 -9.16 2.40
C ARG A 439 -2.96 -10.06 3.24
N ALA A 440 -3.64 -11.03 2.61
CA ALA A 440 -4.59 -11.93 3.26
C ALA A 440 -3.99 -13.34 3.41
N LEU A 441 -4.38 -14.27 2.54
CA LEU A 441 -3.79 -15.61 2.44
C LEU A 441 -2.52 -15.56 1.58
N ASP A 442 -1.41 -16.05 2.14
CA ASP A 442 -0.16 -16.25 1.41
C ASP A 442 -0.12 -17.66 0.81
N GLY A 443 0.44 -17.79 -0.39
CA GLY A 443 0.24 -18.95 -1.26
C GLY A 443 -0.99 -18.86 -2.17
N SER A 444 -1.85 -17.85 -2.01
CA SER A 444 -2.95 -17.56 -2.96
C SER A 444 -2.44 -17.27 -4.39
N PRO A 445 -3.22 -17.64 -5.43
CA PRO A 445 -2.87 -17.38 -6.82
C PRO A 445 -2.90 -15.89 -7.14
N PRO A 446 -2.09 -15.42 -8.11
CA PRO A 446 -2.23 -14.09 -8.71
C PRO A 446 -3.56 -13.92 -9.44
N ALA A 447 -4.12 -12.71 -9.40
CA ALA A 447 -5.36 -12.39 -10.12
C ALA A 447 -5.27 -12.68 -11.65
N MET A 448 -4.08 -12.55 -12.24
CA MET A 448 -3.82 -12.91 -13.64
C MET A 448 -3.97 -14.41 -13.92
N TYR A 449 -3.74 -15.29 -12.94
CA TYR A 449 -3.94 -16.74 -13.11
C TYR A 449 -5.44 -17.04 -13.12
N THR A 450 -6.20 -16.50 -12.16
CA THR A 450 -7.67 -16.61 -12.14
C THR A 450 -8.31 -16.04 -13.41
N LEU A 451 -7.79 -14.93 -13.96
CA LEU A 451 -8.28 -14.37 -15.22
C LEU A 451 -7.99 -15.29 -16.43
N LEU A 452 -6.82 -15.94 -16.46
CA LEU A 452 -6.50 -16.96 -17.48
C LEU A 452 -7.43 -18.18 -17.37
N GLU A 453 -7.77 -18.61 -16.15
CA GLU A 453 -8.72 -19.71 -15.92
C GLU A 453 -10.11 -19.34 -16.44
N ILE A 454 -10.63 -18.15 -16.10
CA ILE A 454 -11.91 -17.64 -16.62
C ILE A 454 -11.88 -17.59 -18.15
N ASN A 455 -10.82 -17.05 -18.76
CA ASN A 455 -10.69 -16.96 -20.23
C ASN A 455 -10.68 -18.34 -20.91
N LYS A 456 -10.10 -19.35 -20.25
CA LYS A 456 -9.93 -20.73 -20.74
C LYS A 456 -11.18 -21.60 -20.53
N ILE A 457 -11.89 -21.41 -19.42
CA ILE A 457 -12.94 -22.32 -18.92
C ILE A 457 -14.34 -21.76 -19.14
N CYS A 458 -14.56 -20.46 -18.90
CA CYS A 458 -15.87 -19.80 -18.97
C CYS A 458 -15.80 -18.38 -19.58
N PRO A 459 -15.24 -18.20 -20.79
CA PRO A 459 -15.04 -16.88 -21.41
C PRO A 459 -16.35 -16.11 -21.67
N GLU A 460 -17.51 -16.78 -21.66
CA GLU A 460 -18.82 -16.12 -21.71
C GLU A 460 -19.17 -15.35 -20.43
N LEU A 461 -18.52 -15.63 -19.30
CA LEU A 461 -18.63 -14.85 -18.07
C LEU A 461 -18.23 -13.39 -18.29
N LEU A 462 -17.17 -13.16 -19.09
CA LEU A 462 -16.65 -11.83 -19.46
C LEU A 462 -17.67 -10.95 -20.21
N LYS A 463 -18.81 -11.53 -20.62
CA LYS A 463 -19.93 -10.82 -21.27
C LYS A 463 -21.15 -10.64 -20.35
N LYS A 464 -21.14 -11.25 -19.16
CA LYS A 464 -22.25 -11.25 -18.19
C LYS A 464 -22.00 -10.32 -17.02
N CYS A 465 -20.75 -10.21 -16.56
CA CYS A 465 -20.33 -9.27 -15.53
C CYS A 465 -18.97 -8.65 -15.89
N GLU A 466 -18.71 -7.45 -15.41
CA GLU A 466 -17.42 -6.79 -15.62
C GLU A 466 -16.34 -7.39 -14.71
N VAL A 467 -15.15 -7.66 -15.25
CA VAL A 467 -14.04 -8.25 -14.49
C VAL A 467 -12.96 -7.22 -14.19
N TYR A 468 -12.78 -6.89 -12.91
CA TYR A 468 -11.72 -6.02 -12.41
C TYR A 468 -10.59 -6.87 -11.82
N LEU A 469 -9.37 -6.33 -11.72
CA LEU A 469 -8.30 -6.97 -10.97
C LEU A 469 -7.33 -6.01 -10.31
N ASP A 470 -6.62 -6.47 -9.28
CA ASP A 470 -5.46 -5.79 -8.70
C ASP A 470 -4.34 -6.78 -8.32
N GLY A 471 -3.30 -6.24 -7.68
CA GLY A 471 -2.19 -7.02 -7.13
C GLY A 471 -1.02 -7.07 -8.09
N GLY A 472 0.12 -6.47 -7.70
CA GLY A 472 1.38 -6.57 -8.44
C GLY A 472 1.56 -5.62 -9.61
N CYS A 473 0.49 -5.10 -10.24
CA CYS A 473 0.57 -4.12 -11.33
C CYS A 473 1.48 -2.93 -10.97
N ARG A 474 2.41 -2.59 -11.87
CA ARG A 474 3.37 -1.47 -11.75
C ARG A 474 3.69 -0.77 -13.07
N ARG A 475 3.29 -1.31 -14.22
CA ARG A 475 3.55 -0.72 -15.54
C ARG A 475 2.31 -0.70 -16.42
N GLY A 476 2.24 0.22 -17.38
CA GLY A 476 1.21 0.25 -18.41
C GLY A 476 1.14 -1.05 -19.23
N THR A 477 2.27 -1.74 -19.37
CA THR A 477 2.32 -3.10 -19.96
C THR A 477 1.53 -4.13 -19.16
N ASP A 478 1.47 -4.00 -17.84
CA ASP A 478 0.73 -4.93 -16.97
C ASP A 478 -0.78 -4.73 -17.17
N VAL A 479 -1.19 -3.47 -17.25
CA VAL A 479 -2.58 -3.08 -17.57
C VAL A 479 -2.99 -3.64 -18.92
N VAL A 480 -2.23 -3.38 -19.99
CA VAL A 480 -2.60 -3.85 -21.34
C VAL A 480 -2.65 -5.38 -21.44
N LYS A 481 -1.80 -6.13 -20.69
CA LYS A 481 -1.90 -7.60 -20.57
C LYS A 481 -3.21 -8.05 -19.94
N ALA A 482 -3.63 -7.41 -18.84
CA ALA A 482 -4.90 -7.71 -18.18
C ALA A 482 -6.11 -7.44 -19.10
N LEU A 483 -6.11 -6.29 -19.78
CA LEU A 483 -7.17 -5.93 -20.73
C LEU A 483 -7.25 -6.92 -21.90
N CYS A 484 -6.10 -7.35 -22.44
CA CYS A 484 -6.06 -8.39 -23.48
C CYS A 484 -6.68 -9.73 -23.03
N LEU A 485 -6.77 -10.03 -21.73
CA LEU A 485 -7.43 -11.24 -21.22
C LEU A 485 -8.91 -11.03 -20.87
N GLY A 486 -9.42 -9.80 -20.98
CA GLY A 486 -10.82 -9.46 -20.72
C GLY A 486 -11.08 -8.71 -19.41
N ALA A 487 -10.05 -8.19 -18.73
CA ALA A 487 -10.27 -7.25 -17.65
C ALA A 487 -10.90 -5.94 -18.18
N LYS A 488 -11.80 -5.35 -17.41
CA LYS A 488 -12.48 -4.07 -17.67
C LYS A 488 -11.70 -2.88 -17.08
N GLY A 489 -11.01 -3.10 -15.96
CA GLY A 489 -10.19 -2.11 -15.29
C GLY A 489 -9.15 -2.74 -14.36
N VAL A 490 -8.00 -2.07 -14.21
CA VAL A 490 -6.87 -2.55 -13.39
C VAL A 490 -6.59 -1.60 -12.24
N GLY A 491 -6.68 -2.13 -11.03
CA GLY A 491 -6.56 -1.40 -9.78
C GLY A 491 -5.12 -1.39 -9.25
N MET A 492 -4.72 -0.24 -8.73
CA MET A 492 -3.45 -0.09 -7.99
C MET A 492 -3.72 0.51 -6.61
N GLY A 493 -3.13 -0.08 -5.56
CA GLY A 493 -3.23 0.42 -4.18
C GLY A 493 -1.93 1.09 -3.73
N ARG A 494 -0.89 0.26 -3.52
CA ARG A 494 0.43 0.72 -3.02
C ARG A 494 1.03 1.90 -3.81
N PRO A 495 1.08 1.92 -5.16
CA PRO A 495 1.63 3.06 -5.90
C PRO A 495 0.95 4.40 -5.57
N PHE A 496 -0.38 4.42 -5.49
CA PHE A 496 -1.11 5.65 -5.14
C PHE A 496 -0.93 6.04 -3.67
N LEU A 497 -0.87 5.07 -2.74
CA LEU A 497 -0.51 5.36 -1.35
C LEU A 497 0.92 5.93 -1.21
N TYR A 498 1.86 5.47 -2.03
CA TYR A 498 3.24 5.99 -2.04
C TYR A 498 3.30 7.38 -2.67
N SER A 499 2.55 7.62 -3.75
CA SER A 499 2.50 8.91 -4.43
C SER A 499 2.00 10.06 -3.54
N LEU A 500 1.16 9.76 -2.53
CA LEU A 500 0.71 10.73 -1.52
C LEU A 500 1.85 11.37 -0.70
N THR A 501 3.06 10.78 -0.68
CA THR A 501 4.24 11.42 -0.07
C THR A 501 4.66 12.71 -0.78
N TYR A 502 4.10 13.00 -1.97
CA TYR A 502 4.20 14.26 -2.72
C TYR A 502 2.84 14.97 -2.84
N GLY A 503 1.88 14.66 -1.95
CA GLY A 503 0.55 15.26 -1.95
C GLY A 503 -0.26 14.96 -3.22
N GLU A 504 -1.01 15.95 -3.69
CA GLU A 504 -1.90 15.84 -4.85
C GLU A 504 -1.13 15.70 -6.17
N GLU A 505 -0.03 16.46 -6.32
CA GLU A 505 0.85 16.43 -7.50
C GLU A 505 1.44 15.03 -7.71
N GLY A 506 1.82 14.34 -6.63
CA GLY A 506 2.26 12.95 -6.71
C GLY A 506 1.21 12.00 -7.27
N VAL A 507 -0.05 12.15 -6.84
CA VAL A 507 -1.17 11.33 -7.34
C VAL A 507 -1.39 11.59 -8.83
N VAL A 508 -1.42 12.85 -9.26
CA VAL A 508 -1.55 13.23 -10.68
C VAL A 508 -0.39 12.66 -11.50
N HIS A 509 0.85 12.84 -11.03
CA HIS A 509 2.05 12.31 -11.69
C HIS A 509 2.02 10.79 -11.85
N ALA A 510 1.54 10.06 -10.83
CA ALA A 510 1.35 8.61 -10.90
C ALA A 510 0.30 8.19 -11.96
N ILE A 511 -0.74 9.00 -12.17
CA ILE A 511 -1.77 8.74 -13.19
C ILE A 511 -1.23 9.03 -14.60
N GLU A 512 -0.48 10.13 -14.77
CA GLU A 512 0.08 10.51 -16.07
C GLU A 512 1.22 9.57 -16.52
N ILE A 513 2.08 9.09 -15.60
CA ILE A 513 3.00 7.97 -15.87
C ILE A 513 2.26 6.77 -16.46
N MET A 514 1.11 6.41 -15.87
CA MET A 514 0.31 5.30 -16.38
C MET A 514 -0.38 5.61 -17.71
N ARG A 515 -0.79 6.86 -17.96
CA ARG A 515 -1.31 7.31 -19.26
C ARG A 515 -0.27 7.11 -20.35
N ASP A 516 0.94 7.61 -20.14
CA ASP A 516 2.05 7.53 -21.09
C ASP A 516 2.50 6.09 -21.35
N GLU A 517 2.67 5.28 -20.29
CA GLU A 517 3.06 3.88 -20.44
C GLU A 517 1.98 3.05 -21.14
N ILE A 518 0.69 3.26 -20.84
CA ILE A 518 -0.42 2.55 -21.52
C ILE A 518 -0.47 2.97 -22.99
N GLN A 519 -0.49 4.27 -23.30
CA GLN A 519 -0.52 4.75 -24.68
C GLN A 519 0.68 4.27 -25.49
N THR A 520 1.89 4.33 -24.92
CA THR A 520 3.11 3.82 -25.55
C THR A 520 3.00 2.31 -25.80
N THR A 521 2.47 1.54 -24.84
CA THR A 521 2.25 0.11 -25.00
C THR A 521 1.26 -0.19 -26.14
N LEU A 522 0.14 0.53 -26.23
CA LEU A 522 -0.84 0.33 -27.32
C LEU A 522 -0.20 0.55 -28.70
N ARG A 523 0.52 1.67 -28.87
CA ARG A 523 1.21 1.99 -30.13
C ARG A 523 2.23 0.91 -30.51
N LEU A 524 3.08 0.49 -29.58
CA LEU A 524 4.09 -0.55 -29.81
C LEU A 524 3.49 -1.96 -29.99
N LEU A 525 2.27 -2.21 -29.50
CA LEU A 525 1.52 -3.44 -29.73
C LEU A 525 0.87 -3.48 -31.13
N GLY A 526 0.76 -2.34 -31.80
CA GLY A 526 0.05 -2.18 -33.07
C GLY A 526 -1.46 -2.03 -32.88
N VAL A 527 -1.87 -1.28 -31.85
CA VAL A 527 -3.27 -1.06 -31.45
C VAL A 527 -3.51 0.44 -31.21
N ASN A 528 -4.63 0.96 -31.70
CA ASN A 528 -5.00 2.38 -31.51
C ASN A 528 -6.23 2.60 -30.62
N ARG A 529 -6.95 1.53 -30.22
CA ARG A 529 -8.14 1.56 -29.36
C ARG A 529 -8.22 0.33 -28.45
N LEU A 530 -8.74 0.49 -27.23
CA LEU A 530 -8.88 -0.62 -26.27
C LEU A 530 -9.78 -1.77 -26.76
N ASP A 531 -10.76 -1.48 -27.63
CA ASP A 531 -11.69 -2.48 -28.20
C ASP A 531 -11.02 -3.49 -29.16
N GLN A 532 -9.77 -3.26 -29.57
CA GLN A 532 -8.95 -4.17 -30.38
C GLN A 532 -8.15 -5.17 -29.53
N LEU A 533 -8.07 -4.97 -28.21
CA LEU A 533 -7.29 -5.83 -27.31
C LEU A 533 -7.94 -7.22 -27.16
N GLY A 534 -7.11 -8.26 -27.07
CA GLY A 534 -7.60 -9.62 -26.86
C GLY A 534 -6.48 -10.66 -26.77
N PRO A 535 -6.79 -11.93 -26.44
CA PRO A 535 -5.76 -12.94 -26.13
C PRO A 535 -4.83 -13.26 -27.30
N HIS A 536 -5.26 -12.97 -28.53
CA HIS A 536 -4.47 -13.12 -29.75
C HIS A 536 -3.21 -12.23 -29.79
N LEU A 537 -3.18 -11.15 -29.01
CA LEU A 537 -2.03 -10.26 -28.83
C LEU A 537 -1.06 -10.74 -27.74
N LEU A 538 -1.31 -11.89 -27.11
CA LEU A 538 -0.52 -12.44 -26.02
C LEU A 538 0.07 -13.82 -26.34
N ASN A 539 1.14 -14.16 -25.64
CA ASN A 539 1.66 -15.50 -25.49
C ASN A 539 1.69 -15.84 -23.99
N THR A 540 0.77 -16.70 -23.56
CA THR A 540 0.55 -17.10 -22.16
C THR A 540 1.27 -18.39 -21.78
N ARG A 541 1.96 -19.05 -22.73
CA ARG A 541 2.42 -20.45 -22.61
C ARG A 541 3.28 -20.79 -21.39
N ALA A 542 3.94 -19.81 -20.78
CA ALA A 542 4.67 -20.01 -19.54
C ALA A 542 3.76 -20.31 -18.33
N LEU A 543 2.47 -19.95 -18.42
CA LEU A 543 1.45 -20.08 -17.38
C LEU A 543 0.43 -21.20 -17.65
N ASP A 544 0.31 -21.69 -18.89
CA ASP A 544 -0.73 -22.66 -19.29
C ASP A 544 -0.79 -23.94 -18.39
N ASN A 545 0.35 -24.38 -17.85
CA ASN A 545 0.48 -25.54 -16.95
C ASN A 545 0.40 -25.19 -15.45
N LEU A 546 0.25 -23.90 -15.10
CA LEU A 546 0.15 -23.40 -13.72
C LEU A 546 -1.29 -23.03 -13.34
N VAL A 547 -2.21 -23.12 -14.30
CA VAL A 547 -3.65 -22.84 -14.16
C VAL A 547 -4.46 -24.10 -14.45
N PHE A 548 -5.64 -24.24 -13.85
CA PHE A 548 -6.47 -25.41 -14.07
C PHE A 548 -7.02 -25.50 -15.52
N ASP A 549 -7.27 -26.73 -15.98
CA ASP A 549 -7.89 -27.01 -17.29
C ASP A 549 -9.42 -27.04 -17.25
N ARG A 550 -10.00 -27.10 -16.05
CA ARG A 550 -11.43 -27.27 -15.77
C ARG A 550 -11.69 -26.88 -14.31
N PRO A 551 -12.94 -26.60 -13.93
CA PRO A 551 -13.28 -26.38 -12.54
C PRO A 551 -12.96 -27.59 -11.65
N VAL A 552 -12.55 -27.33 -10.41
CA VAL A 552 -12.20 -28.31 -9.38
C VAL A 552 -13.01 -28.02 -8.12
N PHE A 553 -14.03 -28.84 -7.90
CA PHE A 553 -14.93 -28.76 -6.75
C PHE A 553 -14.49 -29.68 -5.61
N GLY A 554 -14.63 -29.20 -4.38
CA GLY A 554 -14.41 -29.96 -3.15
C GLY A 554 -15.51 -31.00 -2.84
N PRO A 555 -15.33 -31.83 -1.80
CA PRO A 555 -16.33 -32.83 -1.42
C PRO A 555 -17.67 -32.18 -1.03
N GLY A 556 -18.73 -32.47 -1.79
CA GLY A 556 -20.09 -31.95 -1.54
C GLY A 556 -20.39 -30.64 -2.28
N GLU A 557 -19.37 -29.94 -2.78
CA GLU A 557 -19.56 -28.94 -3.82
C GLU A 557 -19.99 -29.64 -5.12
N LYS A 558 -20.79 -28.94 -5.92
CA LYS A 558 -21.25 -29.43 -7.22
C LYS A 558 -20.93 -28.37 -8.27
N PRO A 559 -20.49 -28.77 -9.48
CA PRO A 559 -20.76 -27.98 -10.66
C PRO A 559 -22.27 -27.73 -10.72
N LEU A 560 -22.65 -26.53 -11.16
CA LEU A 560 -24.03 -26.22 -11.54
C LEU A 560 -24.45 -27.06 -12.75
#